data_AF-A0A4Q9HGF2-F1
#
_entry.id   AF-A0A4Q9HGF2-F1
#
_cell.length_a   1.000
_cell.length_b   1.000
_cell.length_c   1.000
_cell.angle_alpha   90.00
_cell.angle_beta   90.00
_cell.angle_gamma   90.00
#
_symmetry.space_group_name_H-M   'P 1'
#
loop_
_entity.id
_entity.type
_entity.pdbx_description
1 polymer ?
#
loop_
_entity_poly.entity_id
_entity_poly.type
_entity_poly.pdbx_seq_one_letter_code
_entity_poly.pdbx_strand_id
1 'polypeptide(L)'
;MPKQNFDTQLTGQRAFTEAQKAIQDAGHFLQPVDGSIDDSIDGYIRLRKKVTVTKNTKKGSIKGDIGVETGNLIGIQVKGVSSIPASGSNSYYITVADKDKFGVNFSKKEKLDRHKKVWQNFIGPVILIFVDLDTKKCWWADAQNPSVYSTAGYSMLIDKKNILDFQAFKKIKKLGREKFVSNDVPHIDTVNTDFPTLRLTDFKQSAKDLYSNLQGIGKEPYSLIYNPLIGKIRYSLSGWKHITRLNRRKMRIFNSLMLLGVSYRICSEVETFTKVKKGVIRESKRFIKKVDFLTLRAEVHFNYRQSSIVQVVLRRVKTFDKQHPTIHVQDQVFFHSVYEPYRKE
;
A
#
# COMPACT_ATOMS: atom_id res chain seq x y z
N MET A 1 19.34 -22.23 -30.42
CA MET A 1 19.08 -21.05 -29.56
C MET A 1 17.85 -20.34 -30.09
N PRO A 2 16.81 -20.08 -29.29
CA PRO A 2 15.65 -19.34 -29.79
C PRO A 2 16.08 -17.90 -30.05
N LYS A 3 15.89 -17.41 -31.28
CA LYS A 3 16.09 -16.00 -31.64
C LYS A 3 15.20 -15.15 -30.74
N GLN A 4 15.76 -14.46 -29.75
CA GLN A 4 15.05 -13.37 -29.08
C GLN A 4 14.74 -12.32 -30.14
N ASN A 5 13.46 -11.96 -30.30
CA ASN A 5 13.02 -10.94 -31.25
C ASN A 5 13.55 -9.57 -30.79
N PHE A 6 14.72 -9.16 -31.29
CA PHE A 6 15.36 -7.86 -31.05
C PHE A 6 14.39 -6.68 -31.14
N ASP A 7 13.43 -6.74 -32.07
CA ASP A 7 12.43 -5.70 -32.30
C ASP A 7 11.48 -5.47 -31.09
N THR A 8 11.15 -6.53 -30.35
CA THR A 8 10.28 -6.43 -29.16
C THR A 8 10.98 -5.80 -27.96
N GLN A 9 12.29 -6.02 -27.80
CA GLN A 9 13.08 -5.39 -26.73
C GLN A 9 13.30 -3.90 -27.01
N LEU A 10 13.61 -3.55 -28.26
CA LEU A 10 13.75 -2.15 -28.67
C LEU A 10 12.44 -1.38 -28.50
N THR A 11 11.31 -1.97 -28.89
CA THR A 11 9.97 -1.38 -28.68
C THR A 11 9.70 -1.16 -27.19
N GLY A 12 10.03 -2.14 -26.33
CA GLY A 12 9.88 -2.03 -24.89
C GLY A 12 10.71 -0.89 -24.29
N GLN A 13 11.98 -0.76 -24.67
CA GLN A 13 12.86 0.32 -24.22
C GLN A 13 12.36 1.69 -24.66
N ARG A 14 11.94 1.84 -25.93
CA ARG A 14 11.36 3.09 -26.43
C ARG A 14 10.09 3.48 -25.67
N ALA A 15 9.22 2.51 -25.39
CA ALA A 15 8.00 2.75 -24.63
C ALA A 15 8.32 3.21 -23.20
N PHE A 16 9.31 2.58 -22.57
CA PHE A 16 9.78 2.99 -21.25
C PHE A 16 10.31 4.43 -21.24
N THR A 17 11.12 4.81 -22.23
CA THR A 17 11.66 6.18 -22.38
C THR A 17 10.56 7.23 -22.55
N GLU A 18 9.56 6.96 -23.39
CA GLU A 18 8.45 7.92 -23.58
C GLU A 18 7.57 8.01 -22.33
N ALA A 19 7.33 6.89 -21.63
CA ALA A 19 6.67 6.91 -20.32
C ALA A 19 7.46 7.73 -19.29
N GLN A 20 8.79 7.54 -19.24
CA GLN A 20 9.69 8.31 -18.36
C GLN A 20 9.57 9.81 -18.64
N LYS A 21 9.56 10.21 -19.90
CA LYS A 21 9.41 11.61 -20.31
C LYS A 21 8.07 12.18 -19.82
N ALA A 22 6.96 11.48 -20.06
CA ALA A 22 5.64 11.91 -19.59
C ALA A 22 5.57 12.07 -18.05
N ILE A 23 6.24 11.18 -17.31
CA ILE A 23 6.35 11.24 -15.84
C ILE A 23 7.18 12.45 -15.39
N GLN A 24 8.31 12.72 -16.07
CA GLN A 24 9.20 13.84 -15.77
C GLN A 24 8.55 15.18 -16.10
N ASP A 25 7.84 15.28 -17.22
CA ASP A 25 7.09 16.47 -17.64
C ASP A 25 5.97 16.78 -16.62
N ALA A 26 5.40 15.76 -15.98
CA ALA A 26 4.47 15.93 -14.86
C ALA A 26 5.13 16.32 -13.52
N GLY A 27 6.46 16.46 -13.48
CA GLY A 27 7.23 16.84 -12.29
C GLY A 27 7.49 15.68 -11.32
N HIS A 28 7.53 14.45 -11.81
CA HIS A 28 7.80 13.25 -11.02
C HIS A 28 9.05 12.53 -11.52
N PHE A 29 9.53 11.57 -10.73
CA PHE A 29 10.75 10.85 -11.07
C PHE A 29 10.44 9.37 -11.26
N LEU A 30 10.93 8.79 -12.36
CA LEU A 30 10.86 7.37 -12.60
C LEU A 30 12.22 6.74 -12.29
N GLN A 31 12.22 5.74 -11.40
CA GLN A 31 13.35 4.88 -11.14
C GLN A 31 13.14 3.54 -11.87
N PRO A 32 13.97 3.19 -12.87
CA PRO A 32 13.87 1.87 -13.52
C PRO A 32 14.27 0.76 -12.55
N VAL A 33 13.68 -0.42 -12.76
CA VAL A 33 14.14 -1.69 -12.17
C VAL A 33 14.90 -2.45 -13.24
N ASP A 34 15.98 -3.14 -12.86
CA ASP A 34 16.72 -3.98 -13.79
C ASP A 34 15.83 -5.12 -14.31
N GLY A 35 15.55 -5.09 -15.61
CA GLY A 35 14.69 -6.04 -16.31
C GLY A 35 15.26 -7.47 -16.38
N SER A 36 16.47 -7.70 -15.89
CA SER A 36 17.03 -9.05 -15.72
C SER A 36 16.40 -9.84 -14.56
N ILE A 37 15.67 -9.17 -13.65
CA ILE A 37 15.21 -9.76 -12.38
C ILE A 37 13.67 -9.82 -12.24
N ASP A 38 12.88 -9.06 -12.99
CA ASP A 38 11.42 -9.04 -12.79
C ASP A 38 10.61 -8.96 -14.09
N ASP A 39 9.67 -9.89 -14.24
CA ASP A 39 8.76 -10.01 -15.38
C ASP A 39 7.57 -9.04 -15.31
N SER A 40 7.36 -8.36 -14.18
CA SER A 40 6.06 -7.70 -13.89
C SER A 40 6.12 -6.27 -13.35
N ILE A 41 7.28 -5.72 -13.00
CA ILE A 41 7.43 -4.32 -12.60
C ILE A 41 8.66 -3.77 -13.33
N ASP A 42 8.46 -2.77 -14.18
CA ASP A 42 9.54 -2.17 -14.97
C ASP A 42 10.20 -0.99 -14.23
N GLY A 43 9.53 -0.44 -13.21
CA GLY A 43 10.02 0.72 -12.48
C GLY A 43 9.13 1.20 -11.35
N TYR A 44 9.58 2.26 -10.68
CA TYR A 44 8.86 2.95 -9.62
C TYR A 44 8.78 4.44 -9.88
N ILE A 45 7.58 5.02 -9.82
CA ILE A 45 7.41 6.47 -9.79
C ILE A 45 7.56 6.95 -8.35
N ARG A 46 8.55 7.82 -8.13
CA ARG A 46 8.68 8.63 -6.92
C ARG A 46 7.87 9.91 -7.08
N LEU A 47 6.77 10.00 -6.34
CA LEU A 47 5.93 11.20 -6.37
C LEU A 47 6.63 12.35 -5.68
N ARG A 48 6.66 13.50 -6.35
CA ARG A 48 7.21 14.76 -5.83
C ARG A 48 6.11 15.80 -5.61
N LYS A 49 6.34 16.70 -4.65
CA LYS A 49 5.53 17.89 -4.41
C LYS A 49 6.38 19.10 -4.76
N LYS A 50 5.79 20.05 -5.50
CA LYS A 50 6.43 21.36 -5.70
C LYS A 50 6.41 22.12 -4.38
N VAL A 51 7.57 22.58 -3.95
CA VAL A 51 7.76 23.42 -2.77
C VAL A 51 8.48 24.68 -3.23
N THR A 52 7.89 25.83 -2.95
CA THR A 52 8.53 27.12 -3.21
C THR A 52 9.55 27.39 -2.11
N VAL A 53 10.82 27.48 -2.49
CA VAL A 53 11.93 27.81 -1.60
C VAL A 53 12.33 29.25 -1.86
N THR A 54 12.49 30.01 -0.78
CA THR A 54 13.01 31.38 -0.84
C THR A 54 14.46 31.34 -0.35
N LYS A 55 15.41 31.67 -1.24
CA LYS A 55 16.82 31.81 -0.89
C LYS A 55 17.14 33.29 -0.73
N ASN A 56 17.46 33.70 0.49
CA ASN A 56 17.93 35.04 0.76
C ASN A 56 19.41 35.17 0.35
N THR A 57 19.71 36.18 -0.46
CA THR A 57 21.06 36.50 -0.92
C THR A 57 21.40 37.95 -0.54
N LYS A 58 22.68 38.32 -0.61
CA LYS A 58 23.13 39.70 -0.36
C LYS A 58 22.48 40.76 -1.28
N LYS A 59 21.85 40.34 -2.39
CA LYS A 59 21.15 41.21 -3.36
C LYS A 59 19.61 41.08 -3.31
N GLY A 60 19.05 40.38 -2.31
CA GLY A 60 17.60 40.18 -2.15
C GLY A 60 17.18 38.70 -2.08
N SER A 61 15.87 38.45 -2.05
CA SER A 61 15.30 37.10 -1.96
C SER A 61 14.97 36.53 -3.35
N ILE A 62 15.52 35.38 -3.68
CA ILE A 62 15.19 34.63 -4.91
C ILE A 62 14.21 33.52 -4.54
N LYS A 63 13.03 33.49 -5.18
CA LYS A 63 12.07 32.39 -5.05
C LYS A 63 12.26 31.41 -6.20
N GLY A 64 12.29 30.12 -5.88
CA GLY A 64 12.32 29.05 -6.87
C GLY A 64 11.52 27.85 -6.39
N ASP A 65 10.91 27.13 -7.32
CA ASP A 65 10.20 25.89 -7.01
C ASP A 65 11.16 24.70 -7.13
N ILE A 66 11.22 23.88 -6.08
CA ILE A 66 11.91 22.59 -6.11
C ILE A 66 10.90 21.45 -5.95
N GLY A 67 11.19 20.31 -6.59
CA GLY A 67 10.43 19.08 -6.40
C GLY A 67 10.98 18.30 -5.22
N VAL A 68 10.26 18.25 -4.10
CA VAL A 68 10.63 17.45 -2.93
C VAL A 68 9.94 16.09 -3.01
N GLU A 69 10.68 15.01 -2.76
CA GLU A 69 10.13 13.65 -2.72
C GLU A 69 9.12 13.52 -1.59
N THR A 70 7.99 12.87 -1.87
CA THR A 70 6.90 12.72 -0.90
C THR A 70 6.94 11.40 -0.14
N GLY A 71 7.96 10.56 -0.37
CA GLY A 71 8.02 9.17 0.09
C GLY A 71 7.02 8.21 -0.57
N ASN A 72 6.09 8.71 -1.40
CA ASN A 72 5.09 7.86 -2.07
C ASN A 72 5.68 7.23 -3.33
N LEU A 73 5.60 5.90 -3.40
CA LEU A 73 6.04 5.08 -4.52
C LEU A 73 4.85 4.46 -5.23
N ILE A 74 4.88 4.45 -6.56
CA ILE A 74 3.93 3.73 -7.41
C ILE A 74 4.72 2.76 -8.27
N GLY A 75 4.38 1.47 -8.20
CA GLY A 75 4.93 0.49 -9.13
C GLY A 75 4.37 0.70 -10.52
N ILE A 76 5.20 0.53 -11.55
CA ILE A 76 4.73 0.61 -12.94
C ILE A 76 5.08 -0.63 -13.74
N GLN A 77 4.19 -0.96 -14.66
CA GLN A 77 4.50 -1.77 -15.83
C GLN A 77 4.24 -0.91 -17.06
N VAL A 78 5.18 -0.89 -17.99
CA VAL A 78 5.08 -0.22 -19.28
C VAL A 78 4.86 -1.27 -20.36
N LYS A 79 3.90 -1.02 -21.24
CA LYS A 79 3.70 -1.72 -22.51
C LYS A 79 3.59 -0.69 -23.61
N GLY A 80 3.98 -1.04 -24.83
CA GLY A 80 3.83 -0.12 -25.94
C GLY A 80 3.79 -0.83 -27.27
N VAL A 81 3.34 -0.09 -28.28
CA VAL A 81 3.26 -0.52 -29.68
C VAL A 81 3.89 0.55 -30.56
N SER A 82 4.46 0.13 -31.69
CA SER A 82 5.03 1.06 -32.67
C SER A 82 3.97 1.99 -33.26
N SER A 83 2.76 1.48 -33.49
CA SER A 83 1.60 2.24 -33.91
C SER A 83 0.30 1.50 -33.51
N ILE A 84 -0.76 2.26 -33.25
CA ILE A 84 -2.10 1.71 -33.00
C ILE A 84 -2.77 1.41 -34.35
N PRO A 85 -3.26 0.18 -34.60
CA PRO A 85 -3.96 -0.15 -35.83
C PRO A 85 -5.34 0.53 -35.89
N ALA A 86 -5.80 0.87 -37.11
CA ALA A 86 -7.12 1.47 -37.34
C ALA A 86 -8.29 0.55 -36.93
N SER A 87 -8.09 -0.77 -37.00
CA SER A 87 -9.02 -1.80 -36.53
C SER A 87 -8.29 -3.07 -36.11
N GLY A 88 -8.95 -3.92 -35.31
CA GLY A 88 -8.42 -5.22 -34.90
C GLY A 88 -7.46 -5.15 -33.71
N SER A 89 -6.41 -5.96 -33.75
CA SER A 89 -5.43 -6.12 -32.67
C SER A 89 -4.01 -6.23 -33.21
N ASN A 90 -3.03 -5.75 -32.43
CA ASN A 90 -1.61 -6.01 -32.63
C ASN A 90 -0.97 -6.40 -31.28
N SER A 91 0.27 -6.89 -31.29
CA SER A 91 1.12 -7.26 -30.14
C SER A 91 0.52 -6.99 -28.76
N TYR A 92 0.49 -5.72 -28.34
CA TYR A 92 -0.03 -5.27 -27.04
C TYR A 92 -1.36 -4.48 -27.12
N TYR A 93 -1.97 -4.26 -28.28
CA TYR A 93 -3.20 -3.47 -28.44
C TYR A 93 -4.37 -4.29 -28.96
N ILE A 94 -5.56 -4.10 -28.38
CA ILE A 94 -6.81 -4.73 -28.81
C ILE A 94 -7.92 -3.68 -28.88
N THR A 95 -8.62 -3.62 -30.00
CA THR A 95 -9.88 -2.88 -30.10
C THR A 95 -10.98 -3.62 -29.33
N VAL A 96 -11.75 -2.92 -28.51
CA VAL A 96 -12.88 -3.48 -27.76
C VAL A 96 -14.19 -2.84 -28.22
N ALA A 97 -15.33 -3.46 -27.90
CA ALA A 97 -16.64 -2.95 -28.30
C ALA A 97 -16.95 -1.55 -27.74
N ASP A 98 -16.47 -1.26 -26.54
CA ASP A 98 -16.55 0.07 -25.93
C ASP A 98 -15.56 1.04 -26.60
N LYS A 99 -16.09 2.00 -27.37
CA LYS A 99 -15.30 2.96 -28.14
C LYS A 99 -14.44 3.89 -27.27
N ASP A 100 -14.81 4.09 -26.01
CA ASP A 100 -14.05 4.91 -25.05
C ASP A 100 -12.89 4.15 -24.42
N LYS A 101 -12.76 2.84 -24.69
CA LYS A 101 -11.70 1.99 -24.13
C LYS A 101 -10.89 1.29 -25.22
N PHE A 102 -9.77 0.73 -24.79
CA PHE A 102 -9.00 -0.25 -25.56
C PHE A 102 -8.41 -1.29 -24.61
N GLY A 103 -8.03 -2.46 -25.14
CA GLY A 103 -7.42 -3.54 -24.39
C GLY A 103 -5.90 -3.55 -24.56
N VAL A 104 -5.17 -3.77 -23.47
CA VAL A 104 -3.76 -4.16 -23.50
C VAL A 104 -3.68 -5.69 -23.49
N ASN A 105 -3.10 -6.27 -24.53
CA ASN A 105 -3.03 -7.72 -24.72
C ASN A 105 -1.87 -8.34 -23.95
N PHE A 106 -2.12 -9.38 -23.15
CA PHE A 106 -1.08 -10.21 -22.56
C PHE A 106 -0.90 -11.55 -23.28
N SER A 107 -1.59 -11.72 -24.42
CA SER A 107 -1.63 -12.89 -25.30
C SER A 107 -2.24 -14.15 -24.68
N LYS A 108 -1.97 -14.42 -23.40
CA LYS A 108 -2.41 -15.59 -22.66
C LYS A 108 -2.87 -15.20 -21.26
N LYS A 109 -3.89 -15.89 -20.75
CA LYS A 109 -4.44 -15.68 -19.40
C LYS A 109 -3.38 -15.95 -18.33
N GLU A 110 -2.58 -16.99 -18.48
CA GLU A 110 -1.55 -17.39 -17.51
C GLU A 110 -0.49 -16.30 -17.34
N LYS A 111 -0.13 -15.62 -18.45
CA LYS A 111 0.82 -14.50 -18.42
C LYS A 111 0.24 -13.34 -17.62
N LEU A 112 -1.02 -12.95 -17.90
CA LEU A 112 -1.69 -11.89 -17.14
C LEU A 112 -1.87 -12.25 -15.66
N ASP A 113 -2.20 -13.51 -15.34
CA ASP A 113 -2.37 -13.96 -13.96
C ASP A 113 -1.05 -13.94 -13.18
N ARG A 114 0.08 -14.23 -13.84
CA ARG A 114 1.42 -14.05 -13.25
C ARG A 114 1.70 -12.58 -12.92
N HIS A 115 1.43 -11.67 -13.85
CA HIS A 115 1.54 -10.23 -13.63
C HIS A 115 0.64 -9.75 -12.49
N LYS A 116 -0.65 -10.13 -12.52
CA LYS A 116 -1.64 -9.82 -11.46
C LYS A 116 -1.15 -10.27 -10.10
N LYS A 117 -0.54 -11.46 -10.00
CA LYS A 117 0.00 -11.96 -8.74
C LYS A 117 1.07 -11.02 -8.19
N VAL A 118 1.99 -10.52 -9.03
CA VAL A 118 3.00 -9.55 -8.62
C VAL A 118 2.36 -8.20 -8.27
N TRP A 119 1.53 -7.65 -9.15
CA TRP A 119 0.91 -6.34 -8.94
C TRP A 119 0.03 -6.30 -7.69
N GLN A 120 -0.77 -7.34 -7.45
CA GLN A 120 -1.57 -7.43 -6.24
C GLN A 120 -0.70 -7.58 -4.99
N ASN A 121 0.48 -8.19 -5.10
CA ASN A 121 1.43 -8.37 -4.00
C ASN A 121 2.31 -7.15 -3.76
N PHE A 122 2.38 -6.22 -4.71
CA PHE A 122 3.13 -5.00 -4.56
C PHE A 122 2.58 -4.18 -3.39
N ILE A 123 3.50 -3.63 -2.62
CA ILE A 123 3.19 -3.01 -1.33
C ILE A 123 2.46 -1.66 -1.56
N GLY A 124 2.69 -0.95 -2.66
CA GLY A 124 1.96 0.29 -3.02
C GLY A 124 0.91 0.14 -4.13
N PRO A 125 0.39 1.26 -4.66
CA PRO A 125 -0.36 1.27 -5.92
C PRO A 125 0.52 0.78 -7.08
N VAL A 126 -0.07 0.05 -8.02
CA VAL A 126 0.58 -0.33 -9.29
C VAL A 126 -0.27 0.15 -10.45
N ILE A 127 0.35 0.82 -11.41
CA ILE A 127 -0.31 1.22 -12.65
C ILE A 127 0.33 0.54 -13.86
N LEU A 128 -0.49 0.21 -14.86
CA LEU A 128 -0.02 -0.10 -16.20
C LEU A 128 0.02 1.21 -16.99
N ILE A 129 1.12 1.46 -17.70
CA ILE A 129 1.26 2.54 -18.67
C ILE A 129 1.31 1.91 -20.05
N PHE A 130 0.43 2.36 -20.93
CA PHE A 130 0.43 1.98 -22.34
C PHE A 130 0.92 3.15 -23.19
N VAL A 131 1.85 2.87 -24.11
CA VAL A 131 2.47 3.89 -24.96
C VAL A 131 2.24 3.58 -26.43
N ASP A 132 1.71 4.56 -27.15
CA ASP A 132 1.74 4.58 -28.61
C ASP A 132 2.99 5.33 -29.05
N LEU A 133 3.95 4.62 -29.66
CA LEU A 133 5.26 5.20 -30.02
C LEU A 133 5.18 6.14 -31.22
N ASP A 134 4.16 6.02 -32.06
CA ASP A 134 3.96 6.89 -33.22
C ASP A 134 3.54 8.29 -32.75
N THR A 135 2.48 8.35 -31.95
CA THR A 135 1.97 9.63 -31.41
C THR A 135 2.64 10.07 -30.12
N LYS A 136 3.44 9.20 -29.50
CA LYS A 136 4.05 9.35 -28.16
C LYS A 136 3.05 9.53 -27.04
N LYS A 137 1.77 9.22 -27.28
CA LYS A 137 0.72 9.31 -26.28
C LYS A 137 0.86 8.17 -25.28
N CYS A 138 0.73 8.52 -24.01
CA CYS A 138 0.75 7.59 -22.90
C CYS A 138 -0.63 7.56 -22.24
N TRP A 139 -1.13 6.37 -21.94
CA TRP A 139 -2.33 6.16 -21.14
C TRP A 139 -2.00 5.31 -19.93
N TRP A 140 -2.87 5.33 -18.92
CA TRP A 140 -2.66 4.54 -17.71
C TRP A 140 -3.94 3.92 -17.15
N ALA A 141 -3.77 2.88 -16.35
CA ALA A 141 -4.84 2.28 -15.56
C ALA A 141 -4.31 1.65 -14.27
N ASP A 142 -5.13 1.61 -13.22
CA ASP A 142 -4.81 0.95 -11.95
C ASP A 142 -4.79 -0.57 -12.15
N ALA A 143 -3.59 -1.15 -12.21
CA ALA A 143 -3.37 -2.57 -12.41
C ALA A 143 -3.85 -3.41 -11.22
N GLN A 144 -4.21 -2.79 -10.10
CA GLN A 144 -4.78 -3.49 -8.95
C GLN A 144 -6.30 -3.27 -8.84
N ASN A 145 -6.95 -2.61 -9.80
CA ASN A 145 -8.40 -2.48 -9.86
C ASN A 145 -9.04 -3.68 -10.60
N PRO A 146 -9.94 -4.46 -9.99
CA PRO A 146 -10.59 -5.59 -10.66
C PRO A 146 -11.39 -5.19 -11.91
N SER A 147 -11.94 -3.97 -11.96
CA SER A 147 -12.81 -3.53 -13.06
C SER A 147 -12.07 -3.25 -14.36
N VAL A 148 -10.73 -3.17 -14.32
CA VAL A 148 -9.92 -2.94 -15.54
C VAL A 148 -9.57 -4.24 -16.25
N TYR A 149 -10.05 -5.40 -15.80
CA TYR A 149 -9.75 -6.67 -16.45
C TYR A 149 -10.91 -7.14 -17.33
N SER A 150 -10.59 -7.63 -18.53
CA SER A 150 -11.60 -8.21 -19.40
C SER A 150 -12.13 -9.52 -18.84
N THR A 151 -13.40 -9.83 -19.13
CA THR A 151 -14.04 -11.09 -18.72
C THR A 151 -13.30 -12.32 -19.25
N ALA A 152 -12.69 -12.21 -20.43
CA ALA A 152 -11.91 -13.28 -21.04
C ALA A 152 -10.55 -13.51 -20.34
N GLY A 153 -10.09 -12.57 -19.51
CA GLY A 153 -8.97 -12.77 -18.58
C GLY A 153 -7.57 -12.70 -19.19
N TYR A 154 -7.42 -12.31 -20.46
CA TYR A 154 -6.12 -12.16 -21.12
C TYR A 154 -5.75 -10.70 -21.46
N SER A 155 -6.62 -9.74 -21.14
CA SER A 155 -6.38 -8.32 -21.42
C SER A 155 -6.80 -7.41 -20.28
N MET A 156 -6.21 -6.21 -20.27
CA MET A 156 -6.54 -5.13 -19.36
C MET A 156 -7.12 -3.95 -20.13
N LEU A 157 -8.28 -3.45 -19.73
CA LEU A 157 -9.00 -2.36 -20.35
C LEU A 157 -8.49 -1.01 -19.82
N ILE A 158 -8.14 -0.11 -20.73
CA ILE A 158 -7.74 1.26 -20.45
C ILE A 158 -8.76 2.22 -21.05
N ASP A 159 -9.21 3.20 -20.25
CA ASP A 159 -10.05 4.30 -20.73
C ASP A 159 -9.18 5.31 -21.48
N LYS A 160 -9.60 5.69 -22.69
CA LYS A 160 -8.88 6.66 -23.55
C LYS A 160 -8.78 8.05 -22.90
N LYS A 161 -9.64 8.37 -21.93
CA LYS A 161 -9.59 9.60 -21.12
C LYS A 161 -8.49 9.56 -20.03
N ASN A 162 -7.96 8.38 -19.71
CA ASN A 162 -6.84 8.24 -18.76
C ASN A 162 -5.49 8.44 -19.46
N ILE A 163 -5.32 9.60 -20.09
CA ILE A 163 -4.02 10.04 -20.63
C ILE A 163 -3.08 10.27 -19.45
N LEU A 164 -1.82 9.87 -19.56
CA LEU A 164 -0.79 10.08 -18.54
C LEU A 164 -0.17 11.47 -18.70
N ASP A 165 -0.81 12.46 -18.10
CA ASP A 165 -0.39 13.86 -18.09
C ASP A 165 -0.28 14.42 -16.66
N PHE A 166 -0.07 15.73 -16.52
CA PHE A 166 -0.04 16.38 -15.21
C PHE A 166 -1.34 16.17 -14.39
N GLN A 167 -2.51 16.12 -15.03
CA GLN A 167 -3.80 15.92 -14.34
C GLN A 167 -3.97 14.47 -13.89
N ALA A 168 -3.45 13.50 -14.66
CA ALA A 168 -3.41 12.10 -14.27
C ALA A 168 -2.77 11.93 -12.92
N PHE A 169 -1.67 12.63 -12.65
CA PHE A 169 -0.99 12.52 -11.36
C PHE A 169 -1.79 13.04 -10.18
N LYS A 170 -2.80 13.90 -10.38
CA LYS A 170 -3.77 14.21 -9.31
C LYS A 170 -4.64 13.01 -8.98
N LYS A 171 -5.03 12.21 -9.97
CA LYS A 171 -5.81 10.97 -9.79
C LYS A 171 -4.92 9.84 -9.26
N ILE A 172 -3.75 9.63 -9.83
CA ILE A 172 -2.79 8.60 -9.43
C ILE A 172 -2.34 8.81 -7.97
N LYS A 173 -2.11 10.06 -7.55
CA LYS A 173 -1.82 10.39 -6.14
C LYS A 173 -2.90 9.88 -5.19
N LYS A 174 -4.19 9.89 -5.59
CA LYS A 174 -5.29 9.37 -4.76
C LYS A 174 -5.30 7.85 -4.63
N LEU A 175 -4.63 7.12 -5.53
CA LEU A 175 -4.45 5.66 -5.39
C LEU A 175 -3.60 5.32 -4.17
N GLY A 176 -2.55 6.12 -3.94
CA GLY A 176 -1.69 6.02 -2.76
C GLY A 176 -2.17 6.84 -1.55
N ARG A 177 -2.97 7.89 -1.77
CA ARG A 177 -3.37 8.84 -0.73
C ARG A 177 -4.87 8.91 -0.54
N GLU A 178 -5.32 8.28 0.55
CA GLU A 178 -6.43 8.82 1.35
C GLU A 178 -6.40 8.41 2.83
N LYS A 179 -5.31 7.80 3.32
CA LYS A 179 -5.18 7.46 4.75
C LYS A 179 -3.82 7.78 5.40
N PHE A 180 -2.79 8.20 4.65
CA PHE A 180 -1.40 8.26 5.17
C PHE A 180 -0.84 9.64 5.42
N VAL A 181 -1.61 10.70 5.22
CA VAL A 181 -1.18 12.07 5.50
C VAL A 181 -2.36 12.85 6.06
N SER A 182 -2.76 12.58 7.30
CA SER A 182 -2.99 13.75 8.16
C SER A 182 -1.60 14.22 8.53
N ASN A 183 -1.30 15.51 8.43
CA ASN A 183 -0.03 16.03 8.95
C ASN A 183 0.06 15.89 10.50
N ASP A 184 -0.99 15.34 11.14
CA ASP A 184 -1.13 15.15 12.58
C ASP A 184 -1.09 13.67 13.01
N VAL A 185 -0.28 12.83 12.36
CA VAL A 185 0.05 11.52 12.95
C VAL A 185 1.23 11.67 13.92
N PRO A 186 1.14 11.15 15.15
CA PRO A 186 2.26 11.20 16.10
C PRO A 186 3.52 10.54 15.53
N HIS A 187 4.68 11.08 15.89
CA HIS A 187 5.98 10.54 15.49
C HIS A 187 6.51 9.62 16.59
N ILE A 188 7.07 8.48 16.20
CA ILE A 188 7.64 7.48 17.10
C ILE A 188 9.02 7.11 16.59
N ASP A 189 10.06 7.48 17.35
CA ASP A 189 11.45 7.16 17.03
C ASP A 189 11.85 5.86 17.70
N THR A 190 12.01 4.80 16.92
CA THR A 190 12.30 3.47 17.49
C THR A 190 13.77 3.30 17.86
N VAL A 191 14.01 2.51 18.90
CA VAL A 191 15.33 2.11 19.38
C VAL A 191 15.50 0.60 19.24
N ASN A 192 16.75 0.10 19.30
CA ASN A 192 17.02 -1.34 19.18
C ASN A 192 16.24 -2.20 20.20
N THR A 193 15.99 -1.66 21.40
CA THR A 193 15.22 -2.33 22.45
C THR A 193 13.74 -2.47 22.13
N ASP A 194 13.21 -1.78 21.12
CA ASP A 194 11.85 -1.97 20.62
C ASP A 194 11.72 -3.27 19.80
N PHE A 195 12.84 -3.87 19.38
CA PHE A 195 12.90 -5.11 18.61
C PHE A 195 13.72 -6.20 19.31
N PRO A 196 13.61 -6.36 20.64
CA PRO A 196 14.65 -6.98 21.47
C PRO A 196 14.85 -8.47 21.19
N THR A 197 13.86 -9.13 20.59
CA THR A 197 13.88 -10.59 20.40
C THR A 197 13.94 -11.02 18.94
N LEU A 198 13.77 -10.14 17.95
CA LEU A 198 13.68 -10.51 16.54
C LEU A 198 15.03 -11.02 16.02
N ARG A 199 15.15 -12.34 15.94
CA ARG A 199 16.34 -13.03 15.43
C ARG A 199 16.12 -13.42 13.97
N LEU A 200 17.05 -13.09 13.09
CA LEU A 200 16.95 -13.44 11.66
C LEU A 200 16.90 -14.96 11.42
N THR A 201 17.63 -15.72 12.21
CA THR A 201 17.74 -17.19 12.09
C THR A 201 16.49 -17.94 12.55
N ASP A 202 15.71 -17.36 13.46
CA ASP A 202 14.45 -17.94 13.96
C ASP A 202 13.37 -16.85 14.13
N PHE A 203 13.09 -16.17 13.03
CA PHE A 203 12.20 -15.01 13.00
C PHE A 203 10.79 -15.32 13.52
N LYS A 204 10.27 -16.51 13.20
CA LYS A 204 8.90 -16.87 13.56
C LYS A 204 8.78 -17.17 15.06
N GLN A 205 9.74 -17.89 15.64
CA GLN A 205 9.73 -18.17 17.06
C GLN A 205 10.02 -16.91 17.86
N SER A 206 10.99 -16.10 17.45
CA SER A 206 11.27 -14.82 18.11
C SER A 206 10.07 -13.87 18.12
N ALA A 207 9.34 -13.77 17.02
CA ALA A 207 8.11 -12.97 16.97
C ALA A 207 7.00 -13.55 17.87
N LYS A 208 6.94 -14.87 18.03
CA LYS A 208 6.03 -15.56 18.95
C LYS A 208 6.40 -15.29 20.41
N ASP A 209 7.69 -15.28 20.74
CA ASP A 209 8.19 -14.95 22.06
C ASP A 209 7.88 -13.48 22.40
N LEU A 210 8.12 -12.56 21.46
CA LEU A 210 7.75 -11.15 21.59
C LEU A 210 6.25 -10.99 21.84
N TYR A 211 5.42 -11.67 21.04
CA TYR A 211 3.98 -11.62 21.24
C TYR A 211 3.57 -12.16 22.61
N SER A 212 4.20 -13.25 23.07
CA SER A 212 3.93 -13.85 24.39
C SER A 212 4.31 -12.91 25.54
N ASN A 213 5.41 -12.16 25.41
CA ASN A 213 5.78 -11.08 26.33
C ASN A 213 4.72 -9.98 26.34
N LEU A 214 4.22 -9.55 25.17
CA LEU A 214 3.15 -8.54 25.04
C LEU A 214 1.80 -9.04 25.61
N GLN A 215 1.59 -10.36 25.67
CA GLN A 215 0.44 -10.96 26.36
C GLN A 215 0.60 -11.01 27.88
N GLY A 216 1.80 -10.72 28.41
CA GLY A 216 2.14 -10.88 29.83
C GLY A 216 2.36 -12.33 30.26
N ILE A 217 2.71 -13.23 29.33
CA ILE A 217 2.90 -14.67 29.60
C ILE A 217 4.38 -15.08 29.45
N GLY A 218 5.21 -14.24 28.83
CA GLY A 218 6.61 -14.57 28.56
C GLY A 218 7.58 -14.18 29.68
N LYS A 219 8.88 -14.35 29.42
CA LYS A 219 9.96 -14.20 30.41
C LYS A 219 10.20 -12.76 30.85
N GLU A 220 9.92 -11.82 29.96
CA GLU A 220 10.03 -10.37 30.16
C GLU A 220 8.63 -9.77 29.93
N PRO A 221 7.68 -9.95 30.85
CA PRO A 221 6.31 -9.51 30.64
C PRO A 221 6.29 -7.98 30.53
N TYR A 222 5.81 -7.48 29.39
CA TYR A 222 5.52 -6.06 29.31
C TYR A 222 4.40 -5.74 30.30
N SER A 223 4.53 -4.60 31.01
CA SER A 223 3.45 -4.07 31.84
C SER A 223 2.17 -3.93 31.03
N LEU A 224 1.03 -3.88 31.73
CA LEU A 224 -0.27 -3.68 31.11
C LEU A 224 -0.24 -2.49 30.13
N ILE A 225 -0.38 -2.80 28.84
CA ILE A 225 -0.40 -1.79 27.78
C ILE A 225 -1.66 -0.96 27.96
N TYR A 226 -1.48 0.32 28.25
CA TYR A 226 -2.56 1.26 28.54
C TYR A 226 -2.46 2.45 27.60
N ASN A 227 -3.58 2.78 26.98
CA ASN A 227 -3.74 3.98 26.17
C ASN A 227 -4.56 5.02 26.95
N PRO A 228 -4.17 6.29 26.99
CA PRO A 228 -4.89 7.33 27.75
C PRO A 228 -6.38 7.46 27.39
N LEU A 229 -6.76 7.27 26.12
CA LEU A 229 -8.14 7.43 25.66
C LEU A 229 -8.92 6.11 25.53
N ILE A 230 -8.22 5.03 25.18
CA ILE A 230 -8.84 3.73 24.89
C ILE A 230 -8.85 2.83 26.12
N GLY A 231 -7.95 3.07 27.08
CA GLY A 231 -7.75 2.26 28.27
C GLY A 231 -6.86 1.05 28.02
N LYS A 232 -7.09 -0.03 28.78
CA LYS A 232 -6.27 -1.25 28.75
C LYS A 232 -6.43 -2.01 27.43
N ILE A 233 -5.33 -2.23 26.74
CA ILE A 233 -5.25 -3.00 25.48
C ILE A 233 -4.67 -4.39 25.77
N ARG A 234 -5.35 -5.44 25.30
CA ARG A 234 -4.96 -6.84 25.56
C ARG A 234 -4.46 -7.52 24.29
N TYR A 235 -3.25 -8.07 24.33
CA TYR A 235 -2.77 -9.00 23.32
C TYR A 235 -3.39 -10.38 23.59
N SER A 236 -3.98 -10.98 22.55
CA SER A 236 -4.75 -12.22 22.71
C SER A 236 -4.35 -13.27 21.68
N LEU A 237 -4.66 -14.53 21.96
CA LEU A 237 -4.48 -15.61 20.98
C LEU A 237 -5.26 -15.35 19.69
N SER A 238 -6.41 -14.67 19.77
CA SER A 238 -7.17 -14.26 18.59
C SER A 238 -6.41 -13.26 17.73
N GLY A 239 -5.67 -12.31 18.32
CA GLY A 239 -4.82 -11.38 17.58
C GLY A 239 -3.67 -12.10 16.89
N TRP A 240 -3.01 -13.03 17.60
CA TRP A 240 -1.95 -13.85 17.04
C TRP A 240 -2.44 -14.68 15.85
N LYS A 241 -3.55 -15.41 16.02
CA LYS A 241 -4.20 -16.19 14.96
C LYS A 241 -4.64 -15.31 13.79
N HIS A 242 -5.04 -14.07 14.05
CA HIS A 242 -5.38 -13.14 12.97
C HIS A 242 -4.15 -12.74 12.15
N ILE A 243 -3.04 -12.38 12.81
CA ILE A 243 -1.78 -12.01 12.14
C ILE A 243 -1.23 -13.18 11.33
N THR A 244 -1.26 -14.39 11.90
CA THR A 244 -0.60 -15.59 11.38
C THR A 244 -1.52 -16.52 10.58
N ARG A 245 -2.75 -16.08 10.26
CA ARG A 245 -3.74 -16.91 9.55
C ARG A 245 -3.18 -17.45 8.24
N LEU A 246 -3.38 -18.74 7.96
CA LEU A 246 -2.82 -19.42 6.77
C LEU A 246 -3.18 -18.74 5.44
N ASN A 247 -4.37 -18.15 5.34
CA ASN A 247 -4.83 -17.46 4.12
C ASN A 247 -4.24 -16.03 3.98
N ARG A 248 -3.48 -15.54 4.96
CA ARG A 248 -2.72 -14.29 4.80
C ARG A 248 -1.46 -14.55 3.99
N ARG A 249 -1.12 -13.57 3.16
CA ARG A 249 0.11 -13.60 2.36
C ARG A 249 1.34 -13.59 3.25
N LYS A 250 2.34 -14.43 2.95
CA LYS A 250 3.57 -14.56 3.73
C LYS A 250 4.25 -13.21 4.02
N MET A 251 4.33 -12.33 3.02
CA MET A 251 4.90 -10.99 3.20
C MET A 251 4.09 -10.10 4.17
N ARG A 252 2.76 -10.20 4.18
CA ARG A 252 1.92 -9.47 5.16
C ARG A 252 2.10 -10.03 6.56
N ILE A 253 2.27 -11.34 6.69
CA ILE A 253 2.59 -11.99 7.97
C ILE A 253 3.94 -11.47 8.45
N PHE A 254 4.98 -11.56 7.62
CA PHE A 254 6.33 -11.10 7.93
C PHE A 254 6.34 -9.63 8.37
N ASN A 255 5.71 -8.74 7.61
CA ASN A 255 5.63 -7.32 7.94
C ASN A 255 4.89 -7.11 9.28
N SER A 256 3.74 -7.76 9.48
CA SER A 256 3.01 -7.66 10.77
C SER A 256 3.85 -8.13 11.95
N LEU A 257 4.65 -9.19 11.79
CA LEU A 257 5.51 -9.74 12.84
C LEU A 257 6.69 -8.82 13.15
N MET A 258 7.31 -8.22 12.12
CA MET A 258 8.36 -7.21 12.28
C MET A 258 7.87 -6.00 13.08
N LEU A 259 6.64 -5.57 12.83
CA LEU A 259 6.04 -4.40 13.47
C LEU A 259 5.47 -4.67 14.86
N LEU A 260 5.53 -5.90 15.37
CA LEU A 260 5.08 -6.18 16.75
C LEU A 260 5.86 -5.34 17.76
N GLY A 261 7.16 -5.14 17.53
CA GLY A 261 8.04 -4.34 18.36
C GLY A 261 7.56 -2.89 18.53
N VAL A 262 7.11 -2.26 17.44
CA VAL A 262 6.58 -0.89 17.53
C VAL A 262 5.11 -0.82 17.97
N SER A 263 4.38 -1.94 17.91
CA SER A 263 2.95 -1.94 18.18
C SER A 263 2.59 -1.52 19.61
N TYR A 264 3.41 -1.84 20.60
CA TYR A 264 3.16 -1.47 22.01
C TYR A 264 3.34 0.04 22.22
N ARG A 265 4.35 0.64 21.57
CA ARG A 265 4.59 2.09 21.59
C ARG A 265 3.44 2.85 20.97
N ILE A 266 3.00 2.42 19.77
CA ILE A 266 1.82 3.00 19.12
C ILE A 266 0.59 2.88 20.03
N CYS A 267 0.39 1.75 20.69
CA CYS A 267 -0.73 1.56 21.61
C CYS A 267 -0.66 2.50 22.83
N SER A 268 0.53 2.84 23.31
CA SER A 268 0.72 3.60 24.55
C SER A 268 0.80 5.11 24.32
N GLU A 269 1.42 5.53 23.22
CA GLU A 269 1.77 6.93 22.94
C GLU A 269 0.78 7.64 22.01
N VAL A 270 0.05 6.91 21.15
CA VAL A 270 -0.87 7.55 20.20
C VAL A 270 -2.19 7.91 20.89
N GLU A 271 -2.43 9.21 21.02
CA GLU A 271 -3.62 9.78 21.65
C GLU A 271 -4.78 10.03 20.67
N THR A 272 -4.65 9.63 19.41
CA THR A 272 -5.74 9.79 18.42
C THR A 272 -6.09 8.47 17.77
N PHE A 273 -7.39 8.16 17.69
CA PHE A 273 -7.86 6.94 17.02
C PHE A 273 -9.03 7.21 16.09
N THR A 274 -9.12 6.37 15.07
CA THR A 274 -10.21 6.39 14.08
C THR A 274 -11.02 5.10 14.14
N LYS A 275 -12.31 5.15 13.79
CA LYS A 275 -13.17 3.95 13.69
C LYS A 275 -13.23 3.48 12.24
N VAL A 276 -12.90 2.21 11.99
CA VAL A 276 -12.73 1.68 10.62
C VAL A 276 -14.04 1.21 9.99
N LYS A 277 -14.99 0.69 10.78
CA LYS A 277 -16.29 0.16 10.29
C LYS A 277 -17.42 0.36 11.30
N LYS A 278 -18.67 0.40 10.82
CA LYS A 278 -19.86 0.20 11.67
C LYS A 278 -19.74 -1.18 12.32
N GLY A 279 -19.82 -1.21 13.65
CA GLY A 279 -19.57 -2.41 14.42
C GLY A 279 -20.57 -3.53 14.17
N VAL A 280 -20.15 -4.78 14.36
CA VAL A 280 -21.05 -5.94 14.32
C VAL A 280 -21.81 -5.99 15.65
N ILE A 281 -23.14 -6.00 15.56
CA ILE A 281 -24.02 -6.18 16.72
C ILE A 281 -24.40 -7.66 16.78
N ARG A 282 -24.13 -8.30 17.92
CA ARG A 282 -24.58 -9.66 18.22
C ARG A 282 -25.44 -9.62 19.45
N GLU A 283 -26.66 -10.12 19.32
CA GLU A 283 -27.60 -10.17 20.43
C GLU A 283 -27.76 -11.58 20.97
N SER A 284 -27.85 -11.70 22.29
CA SER A 284 -28.35 -12.88 22.97
C SER A 284 -29.65 -12.54 23.71
N LYS A 285 -30.22 -13.49 24.45
CA LYS A 285 -31.44 -13.26 25.26
C LYS A 285 -31.27 -12.13 26.28
N ARG A 286 -30.06 -11.97 26.86
CA ARG A 286 -29.79 -11.01 27.94
C ARG A 286 -28.83 -9.88 27.56
N PHE A 287 -27.94 -10.11 26.59
CA PHE A 287 -26.85 -9.17 26.31
C PHE A 287 -26.81 -8.73 24.85
N ILE A 288 -26.40 -7.48 24.64
CA ILE A 288 -26.05 -6.93 23.32
C ILE A 288 -24.54 -6.77 23.29
N LYS A 289 -23.86 -7.43 22.35
CA LYS A 289 -22.43 -7.30 22.12
C LYS A 289 -22.19 -6.47 20.86
N LYS A 290 -21.56 -5.31 21.03
CA LYS A 290 -21.13 -4.44 19.93
C LYS A 290 -19.63 -4.58 19.74
N VAL A 291 -19.22 -4.94 18.52
CA VAL A 291 -17.81 -5.11 18.16
C VAL A 291 -17.42 -4.04 17.15
N ASP A 292 -16.57 -3.11 17.54
CA ASP A 292 -16.00 -2.08 16.67
C ASP A 292 -14.48 -2.23 16.51
N PHE A 293 -13.95 -1.69 15.41
CA PHE A 293 -12.51 -1.68 15.12
C PHE A 293 -11.98 -0.26 15.18
N LEU A 294 -10.99 -0.05 16.03
CA LEU A 294 -10.26 1.21 16.19
C LEU A 294 -8.92 1.11 15.47
N THR A 295 -8.44 2.23 14.96
CA THR A 295 -7.12 2.34 14.35
C THR A 295 -6.32 3.46 14.97
N LEU A 296 -5.12 3.12 15.45
CA LEU A 296 -4.06 4.02 15.87
C LEU A 296 -3.03 4.09 14.74
N ARG A 297 -2.51 5.28 14.46
CA ARG A 297 -1.49 5.49 13.44
C ARG A 297 -0.37 6.35 13.98
N ALA A 298 0.85 6.04 13.57
CA ALA A 298 2.03 6.85 13.84
C ALA A 298 2.96 6.84 12.62
N GLU A 299 3.70 7.93 12.44
CA GLU A 299 4.91 7.93 11.63
C GLU A 299 6.05 7.35 12.45
N VAL A 300 6.59 6.22 12.00
CA VAL A 300 7.62 5.49 12.72
C VAL A 300 8.95 5.67 12.01
N HIS A 301 9.92 6.24 12.73
CA HIS A 301 11.32 6.26 12.30
C HIS A 301 12.00 4.98 12.76
N PHE A 302 12.44 4.17 11.80
CA PHE A 302 13.21 2.97 12.06
C PHE A 302 14.69 3.31 12.04
N ASN A 303 15.44 2.80 13.01
CA ASN A 303 16.89 2.99 13.05
C ASN A 303 17.66 2.07 12.08
N TYR A 304 17.00 1.07 11.47
CA TYR A 304 17.59 0.12 10.53
C TYR A 304 17.01 0.20 9.10
N ARG A 305 16.02 1.07 8.85
CA ARG A 305 15.39 1.23 7.53
C ARG A 305 14.67 2.58 7.40
N GLN A 306 14.12 2.86 6.22
CA GLN A 306 13.31 4.05 5.98
C GLN A 306 12.07 4.14 6.90
N SER A 307 11.70 5.36 7.29
CA SER A 307 10.48 5.66 8.03
C SER A 307 9.24 5.22 7.27
N SER A 308 8.19 4.90 8.01
CA SER A 308 6.90 4.59 7.41
C SER A 308 5.74 4.86 8.36
N ILE A 309 4.55 5.04 7.79
CA ILE A 309 3.32 5.07 8.58
C ILE A 309 2.99 3.65 9.00
N VAL A 310 2.83 3.43 10.30
CA VAL A 310 2.41 2.17 10.87
C VAL A 310 1.02 2.34 11.46
N GLN A 311 0.14 1.38 11.20
CA GLN A 311 -1.19 1.34 11.77
C GLN A 311 -1.38 0.11 12.64
N VAL A 312 -1.82 0.34 13.88
CA VAL A 312 -2.33 -0.69 14.76
C VAL A 312 -3.85 -0.71 14.67
N VAL A 313 -4.40 -1.90 14.44
CA VAL A 313 -5.84 -2.17 14.50
C VAL A 313 -6.16 -2.82 15.84
N LEU A 314 -7.12 -2.23 16.53
CA LEU A 314 -7.68 -2.74 17.77
C LEU A 314 -9.12 -3.20 17.54
N ARG A 315 -9.50 -4.28 18.19
CA ARG A 315 -10.87 -4.77 18.25
C ARG A 315 -11.44 -4.43 19.63
N ARG A 316 -12.45 -3.57 19.68
CA ARG A 316 -13.19 -3.24 20.90
C ARG A 316 -14.48 -4.05 20.96
N VAL A 317 -14.78 -4.57 22.13
CA VAL A 317 -15.98 -5.37 22.42
C VAL A 317 -16.67 -4.72 23.61
N LYS A 318 -17.83 -4.11 23.36
CA LYS A 318 -18.72 -3.58 24.39
C LYS A 318 -19.88 -4.55 24.60
N THR A 319 -20.14 -4.92 25.83
CA THR A 319 -21.31 -5.72 26.22
C THR A 319 -22.26 -4.84 27.02
N PHE A 320 -23.53 -4.82 26.60
CA PHE A 320 -24.63 -4.12 27.26
C PHE A 320 -25.63 -5.14 27.79
N ASP A 321 -26.24 -4.87 28.93
CA ASP A 321 -27.40 -5.64 29.40
C ASP A 321 -28.66 -5.10 28.71
N LYS A 322 -29.53 -5.97 28.19
CA LYS A 322 -30.78 -5.57 27.53
C LYS A 322 -31.73 -4.84 28.47
N GLN A 323 -31.66 -5.10 29.78
CA GLN A 323 -32.47 -4.41 30.78
C GLN A 323 -31.96 -2.98 31.07
N HIS A 324 -30.67 -2.73 30.84
CA HIS A 324 -30.02 -1.44 31.06
C HIS A 324 -29.11 -1.07 29.88
N PRO A 325 -29.68 -0.80 28.69
CA PRO A 325 -28.93 -0.72 27.43
C PRO A 325 -27.98 0.49 27.35
N THR A 326 -28.12 1.46 28.26
CA THR A 326 -27.27 2.65 28.36
C THR A 326 -25.96 2.42 29.13
N ILE A 327 -25.90 1.38 29.97
CA ILE A 327 -24.72 1.06 30.79
C ILE A 327 -23.99 -0.13 30.17
N HIS A 328 -22.70 0.06 29.86
CA HIS A 328 -21.86 -1.04 29.42
C HIS A 328 -21.40 -1.84 30.64
N VAL A 329 -21.74 -3.13 30.67
CA VAL A 329 -21.30 -4.06 31.72
C VAL A 329 -19.87 -4.54 31.48
N GLN A 330 -19.37 -4.41 30.25
CA GLN A 330 -18.01 -4.75 29.90
C GLN A 330 -17.53 -3.94 28.69
N ASP A 331 -16.32 -3.39 28.77
CA ASP A 331 -15.63 -2.74 27.67
C ASP A 331 -14.19 -3.27 27.58
N GLN A 332 -13.93 -4.07 26.55
CA GLN A 332 -12.64 -4.72 26.37
C GLN A 332 -12.03 -4.36 25.02
N VAL A 333 -10.74 -4.04 25.03
CA VAL A 333 -9.99 -3.70 23.82
C VAL A 333 -8.89 -4.72 23.63
N PHE A 334 -8.85 -5.32 22.44
CA PHE A 334 -7.89 -6.34 22.06
C PHE A 334 -7.05 -5.86 20.89
N PHE A 335 -5.75 -6.10 20.95
CA PHE A 335 -4.90 -5.98 19.79
C PHE A 335 -5.35 -6.97 18.69
N HIS A 336 -5.49 -6.49 17.46
CA HIS A 336 -5.98 -7.27 16.33
C HIS A 336 -4.92 -7.50 15.26
N SER A 337 -4.23 -6.45 14.82
CA SER A 337 -3.16 -6.51 13.82
C SER A 337 -2.32 -5.23 13.87
N VAL A 338 -1.09 -5.30 13.36
CA VAL A 338 -0.26 -4.14 13.01
C VAL A 338 0.20 -4.30 11.58
N TYR A 339 0.26 -3.21 10.80
CA TYR A 339 0.77 -3.22 9.44
C TYR A 339 1.10 -1.81 8.96
N GLU A 340 1.96 -1.73 7.94
CA GLU A 340 2.14 -0.51 7.18
C GLU A 340 1.05 -0.40 6.11
N PRO A 341 0.22 0.65 6.16
CA PRO A 341 -0.86 0.81 5.22
C PRO A 341 -0.32 1.64 4.05
N TYR A 342 -0.31 1.04 2.86
CA TYR A 342 0.33 1.60 1.67
C TYR A 342 -0.65 1.82 0.49
N ARG A 343 -1.93 1.49 0.67
CA ARG A 343 -3.00 1.70 -0.31
C ARG A 343 -4.33 2.04 0.37
N LYS A 344 -5.19 2.79 -0.32
CA LYS A 344 -6.62 2.91 -0.01
C LYS A 344 -7.30 1.59 -0.38
N GLU A 345 -7.78 0.83 0.61
CA GLU A 345 -8.68 -0.31 0.37
C GLU A 345 -10.06 0.14 -0.08
#